data_AF-A0A2N3QE31-F1
#
_entry.id   AF-A0A2N3QE31-F1
#
_cell.length_a   1.000
_cell.length_b   1.000
_cell.length_c   1.000
_cell.angle_alpha   90.00
_cell.angle_beta   90.00
_cell.angle_gamma   90.00
#
_symmetry.space_group_name_H-M   'P 1'
#
loop_
_entity.id
_entity.type
_entity.pdbx_description
1 polymer ?
#
loop_
_entity_poly.entity_id
_entity_poly.type
_entity_poly.pdbx_seq_one_letter_code
_entity_poly.pdbx_strand_id
1 'polypeptide(L)'
;KGTAITDAVADAIAEQTVTVPGTRAAESLIPQLASDIRRLRDRRTDISRQVEELLADAPLLTVLTSMPGIAARTASQILLAIGGDISRFKDAAHLAAYAGIAPVTRQSGTSIHGERPARGGNKRLKNALFQTAFVAIRLDPESRAYYDRKRAEGKRHNAAVMCLARRRCNVIYSMLRNGTLYQPGGTHTTTTTTPPRTETTPAHAPRPRQDTTHPRIKRT
;
A
#
# COMPACT_ATOMS: atom_id res chain seq x y z
N LYS A 1 15.54 18.94 -45.38
CA LYS A 1 16.20 19.40 -44.14
C LYS A 1 16.82 18.26 -43.32
N GLY A 2 16.21 17.08 -43.22
CA GLY A 2 16.81 15.94 -42.51
C GLY A 2 18.06 15.34 -43.17
N THR A 3 18.12 15.31 -44.51
CA THR A 3 19.26 14.76 -45.28
C THR A 3 20.55 15.56 -45.12
N ALA A 4 20.47 16.90 -45.14
CA ALA A 4 21.65 17.74 -44.93
C ALA A 4 22.29 17.59 -43.53
N ILE A 5 21.50 17.22 -42.52
CA ILE A 5 22.00 16.98 -41.15
C ILE A 5 22.65 15.60 -41.06
N THR A 6 22.09 14.59 -41.74
CA THR A 6 22.71 13.26 -41.78
C THR A 6 24.04 13.28 -42.52
N ASP A 7 24.16 14.06 -43.58
CA ASP A 7 25.40 14.20 -44.36
C ASP A 7 26.48 14.93 -43.54
N ALA A 8 26.12 16.04 -42.87
CA ALA A 8 27.03 16.77 -41.99
C ALA A 8 27.51 15.95 -40.77
N VAL A 9 26.65 15.07 -40.22
CA VAL A 9 27.03 14.15 -39.14
C VAL A 9 27.98 13.07 -39.65
N ALA A 10 27.77 12.56 -40.88
CA ALA A 10 28.67 11.59 -41.50
C ALA A 10 30.05 12.18 -41.78
N ASP A 11 30.12 13.41 -42.30
CA ASP A 11 31.37 14.14 -42.55
C ASP A 11 32.13 14.40 -41.23
N ALA A 12 31.43 14.82 -40.18
CA ALA A 12 32.04 15.06 -38.86
C ALA A 12 32.58 13.76 -38.19
N ILE A 13 31.91 12.62 -38.40
CA ILE A 13 32.42 11.32 -37.93
C ILE A 13 33.68 10.90 -38.72
N ALA A 14 33.76 11.24 -40.01
CA ALA A 14 34.93 10.95 -40.86
C ALA A 14 36.17 11.77 -40.47
N GLU A 15 36.00 12.98 -39.91
CA GLU A 15 37.09 13.82 -39.40
C GLU A 15 37.58 13.43 -37.99
N GLN A 16 36.90 12.50 -37.31
CA GLN A 16 37.21 12.17 -35.92
C GLN A 16 38.35 11.15 -35.80
N THR A 17 39.57 11.65 -35.57
CA THR A 17 40.81 10.85 -35.54
C THR A 17 41.11 10.16 -34.20
N VAL A 18 40.35 10.43 -33.14
CA VAL A 18 40.61 9.87 -31.80
C VAL A 18 39.78 8.62 -31.57
N THR A 19 40.41 7.45 -31.71
CA THR A 19 39.79 6.17 -31.32
C THR A 19 40.04 5.93 -29.84
N VAL A 20 39.01 6.09 -29.00
CA VAL A 20 39.09 5.71 -27.58
C VAL A 20 39.18 4.18 -27.49
N PRO A 21 40.10 3.61 -26.67
CA PRO A 21 40.11 2.17 -26.42
C PRO A 21 38.73 1.74 -25.88
N GLY A 22 38.01 0.93 -26.66
CA GLY A 22 36.65 0.48 -26.32
C GLY A 22 35.54 0.98 -27.25
N THR A 23 35.77 1.95 -28.14
CA THR A 23 34.73 2.45 -29.07
C THR A 23 34.17 1.35 -29.96
N ARG A 24 35.02 0.49 -30.54
CA ARG A 24 34.58 -0.68 -31.34
C ARG A 24 33.80 -1.73 -30.54
N ALA A 25 34.13 -1.88 -29.24
CA ALA A 25 33.38 -2.74 -28.35
C ALA A 25 32.01 -2.12 -28.05
N ALA A 26 31.93 -0.81 -27.81
CA ALA A 26 30.67 -0.09 -27.61
C ALA A 26 29.77 -0.14 -28.85
N GLU A 27 30.32 -0.02 -30.06
CA GLU A 27 29.60 -0.12 -31.34
C GLU A 27 28.88 -1.46 -31.54
N SER A 28 29.41 -2.55 -30.96
CA SER A 28 28.77 -3.88 -31.04
C SER A 28 27.92 -4.20 -29.80
N LEU A 29 28.38 -3.83 -28.61
CA LEU A 29 27.72 -4.12 -27.34
C LEU A 29 26.46 -3.28 -27.13
N ILE A 30 26.45 -2.00 -27.51
CA ILE A 30 25.28 -1.13 -27.32
C ILE A 30 24.08 -1.64 -28.13
N PRO A 31 24.19 -1.97 -29.44
CA PRO A 31 23.08 -2.56 -30.19
C PRO A 31 22.62 -3.90 -29.63
N GLN A 32 23.55 -4.75 -29.15
CA GLN A 32 23.21 -6.02 -28.51
C GLN A 32 22.38 -5.82 -27.24
N LEU A 33 22.84 -4.97 -26.32
CA LEU A 33 22.11 -4.63 -25.10
C LEU A 33 20.76 -3.96 -25.41
N ALA A 34 20.69 -3.09 -26.41
CA ALA A 34 19.44 -2.48 -26.84
C ALA A 34 18.44 -3.53 -27.36
N SER A 35 18.93 -4.50 -28.15
CA SER A 35 18.14 -5.63 -28.63
C SER A 35 17.65 -6.52 -27.49
N ASP A 36 18.51 -6.82 -26.51
CA ASP A 36 18.15 -7.60 -25.33
C ASP A 36 17.10 -6.87 -24.47
N ILE A 37 17.26 -5.57 -24.24
CA ILE A 37 16.27 -4.75 -23.52
C ILE A 37 14.93 -4.76 -24.25
N ARG A 38 14.93 -4.64 -25.59
CA ARG A 38 13.70 -4.72 -26.39
C ARG A 38 13.05 -6.09 -26.23
N ARG A 39 13.80 -7.17 -26.42
CA ARG A 39 13.30 -8.55 -26.26
C ARG A 39 12.70 -8.79 -24.88
N LEU A 40 13.36 -8.32 -23.81
CA LEU A 40 12.87 -8.46 -22.44
C LEU A 40 11.59 -7.63 -22.20
N ARG A 41 11.48 -6.44 -22.79
CA ARG A 41 10.26 -5.63 -22.74
C ARG A 41 9.09 -6.32 -23.44
N ASP A 42 9.34 -6.89 -24.62
CA ASP A 42 8.31 -7.58 -25.39
C ASP A 42 7.83 -8.83 -24.65
N ARG A 43 8.77 -9.63 -24.12
CA ARG A 43 8.46 -10.82 -23.29
C ARG A 43 7.65 -10.45 -22.05
N ARG A 44 7.99 -9.35 -21.38
CA ARG A 44 7.24 -8.86 -20.21
C ARG A 44 5.80 -8.49 -20.58
N THR A 45 5.61 -7.83 -21.71
CA THR A 45 4.28 -7.43 -22.19
C THR A 45 3.44 -8.67 -22.52
N ASP A 46 4.03 -9.64 -23.22
CA ASP A 46 3.35 -10.88 -23.57
C ASP A 46 2.94 -11.69 -22.33
N ILE A 47 3.83 -11.87 -21.36
CA ILE A 47 3.50 -12.52 -20.08
C ILE A 47 2.39 -11.75 -19.35
N SER A 48 2.42 -10.42 -19.36
CA SER A 48 1.38 -9.62 -18.70
C SER A 48 0.01 -9.84 -19.35
N ARG A 49 -0.03 -9.93 -20.69
CA ARG A 49 -1.25 -10.24 -21.46
C ARG A 49 -1.77 -11.64 -21.13
N GLN A 50 -0.90 -12.66 -21.15
CA GLN A 50 -1.30 -14.03 -20.81
C GLN A 50 -1.87 -14.13 -19.39
N VAL A 51 -1.28 -13.42 -18.42
CA VAL A 51 -1.81 -13.36 -17.05
C VAL A 51 -3.18 -12.68 -17.00
N GLU A 52 -3.37 -11.58 -17.75
CA GLU A 52 -4.67 -10.90 -17.85
C GLU A 52 -5.73 -11.81 -18.49
N GLU A 53 -5.39 -12.60 -19.50
CA GLU A 53 -6.26 -13.61 -20.14
C GLU A 53 -6.65 -14.74 -19.18
N LEU A 54 -5.68 -15.30 -18.44
CA LEU A 54 -5.94 -16.36 -17.45
C LEU A 54 -6.84 -15.90 -16.29
N LEU A 55 -6.84 -14.60 -16.00
CA LEU A 55 -7.64 -14.00 -14.93
C LEU A 55 -8.95 -13.39 -15.43
N ALA A 56 -9.24 -13.42 -16.73
CA ALA A 56 -10.40 -12.77 -17.34
C ALA A 56 -11.73 -13.26 -16.73
N ASP A 57 -11.83 -14.56 -16.46
CA ASP A 57 -13.03 -15.20 -15.90
C ASP A 57 -13.03 -15.28 -14.37
N ALA A 58 -12.03 -14.70 -13.70
CA ALA A 58 -11.94 -14.76 -12.25
C ALA A 58 -12.99 -13.80 -11.62
N PRO A 59 -13.97 -14.29 -10.85
CA PRO A 59 -15.02 -13.45 -10.27
C PRO A 59 -14.45 -12.36 -9.32
N LEU A 60 -13.31 -12.64 -8.68
CA LEU A 60 -12.59 -11.68 -7.84
C LEU A 60 -12.00 -10.52 -8.65
N LEU A 61 -11.69 -10.72 -9.94
CA LEU A 61 -11.21 -9.65 -10.81
C LEU A 61 -12.34 -8.64 -11.05
N THR A 62 -13.54 -9.12 -11.39
CA THR A 62 -14.75 -8.28 -11.59
C THR A 62 -15.10 -7.51 -10.32
N VAL A 63 -14.98 -8.14 -9.15
CA VAL A 63 -15.15 -7.46 -7.87
C VAL A 63 -14.18 -6.29 -7.75
N LEU A 64 -12.88 -6.50 -7.96
CA LEU A 64 -11.88 -5.44 -7.81
C LEU A 64 -12.00 -4.33 -8.87
N THR A 65 -12.26 -4.67 -10.13
CA THR A 65 -12.35 -3.69 -11.23
C THR A 65 -13.60 -2.83 -11.14
N SER A 66 -14.62 -3.24 -10.38
CA SER A 66 -15.79 -2.39 -10.08
C SER A 66 -15.44 -1.13 -9.27
N MET A 67 -14.30 -1.13 -8.55
CA MET A 67 -13.84 0.03 -7.79
C MET A 67 -13.11 1.03 -8.71
N PRO A 68 -13.51 2.32 -8.75
CA PRO A 68 -12.87 3.32 -9.59
C PRO A 68 -11.37 3.43 -9.30
N GLY A 69 -10.54 3.42 -10.35
CA GLY A 69 -9.08 3.48 -10.24
C GLY A 69 -8.39 2.12 -10.08
N ILE A 70 -9.12 1.01 -10.19
CA ILE A 70 -8.54 -0.33 -10.29
C ILE A 70 -8.74 -0.88 -11.70
N ALA A 71 -7.66 -0.99 -12.47
CA ALA A 71 -7.67 -1.66 -13.78
C ALA A 71 -7.37 -3.16 -13.62
N ALA A 72 -7.71 -3.97 -14.63
CA ALA A 72 -7.48 -5.42 -14.64
C ALA A 72 -6.06 -5.79 -14.21
N ARG A 73 -5.03 -5.16 -14.81
CA ARG A 73 -3.62 -5.36 -14.43
C ARG A 73 -3.34 -5.11 -12.94
N THR A 74 -3.88 -4.04 -12.38
CA THR A 74 -3.66 -3.68 -10.98
C THR A 74 -4.42 -4.63 -10.06
N ALA A 75 -5.63 -5.04 -10.44
CA ALA A 75 -6.40 -6.05 -9.72
C ALA A 75 -5.65 -7.41 -9.72
N SER A 76 -5.14 -7.86 -10.86
CA SER A 76 -4.31 -9.08 -10.96
C SER A 76 -3.08 -9.01 -10.08
N GLN A 77 -2.39 -7.86 -10.02
CA GLN A 77 -1.25 -7.67 -9.12
C GLN A 77 -1.65 -7.74 -7.63
N ILE A 78 -2.80 -7.18 -7.28
CA ILE A 78 -3.34 -7.24 -5.91
C ILE A 78 -3.66 -8.70 -5.54
N LEU A 79 -4.40 -9.42 -6.40
CA LEU A 79 -4.77 -10.81 -6.17
C LEU A 79 -3.55 -11.73 -6.08
N LEU A 80 -2.57 -11.56 -6.98
CA LEU A 80 -1.34 -12.34 -6.96
C LEU A 80 -0.50 -12.06 -5.70
N ALA A 81 -0.42 -10.80 -5.27
CA ALA A 81 0.28 -10.46 -4.04
C ALA A 81 -0.45 -10.96 -2.78
N ILE A 82 -1.78 -11.06 -2.84
CA ILE A 82 -2.64 -11.68 -1.82
C ILE A 82 -2.58 -13.21 -1.89
N GLY A 83 -2.06 -13.81 -2.96
CA GLY A 83 -2.01 -15.26 -3.12
C GLY A 83 -3.39 -15.89 -3.39
N GLY A 84 -4.32 -15.14 -3.98
CA GLY A 84 -5.63 -15.63 -4.42
C GLY A 84 -6.69 -15.76 -3.33
N ASP A 85 -6.31 -15.87 -2.05
CA ASP A 85 -7.25 -16.00 -0.94
C ASP A 85 -7.08 -14.89 0.10
N ILE A 86 -8.13 -14.09 0.30
CA ILE A 86 -8.18 -13.02 1.30
C ILE A 86 -8.36 -13.55 2.73
N SER A 87 -8.89 -14.78 2.89
CA SER A 87 -9.21 -15.38 4.18
C SER A 87 -7.98 -15.58 5.06
N ARG A 88 -6.79 -15.67 4.46
CA ARG A 88 -5.50 -15.73 5.16
C ARG A 88 -5.23 -14.50 6.05
N PHE A 89 -5.94 -13.40 5.81
CA PHE A 89 -5.85 -12.19 6.62
C PHE A 89 -7.07 -12.07 7.53
N LYS A 90 -6.81 -12.04 8.85
CA LYS A 90 -7.85 -11.92 9.88
C LYS A 90 -8.71 -10.66 9.73
N ASP A 91 -8.10 -9.55 9.36
CA ASP A 91 -8.78 -8.28 9.14
C ASP A 91 -8.03 -7.41 8.10
N ALA A 92 -8.63 -6.27 7.74
CA ALA A 92 -8.03 -5.32 6.82
C ALA A 92 -6.75 -4.65 7.36
N ALA A 93 -6.56 -4.60 8.69
CA ALA A 93 -5.33 -4.07 9.29
C ALA A 93 -4.16 -5.04 9.07
N HIS A 94 -4.38 -6.35 9.11
CA HIS A 94 -3.38 -7.37 8.77
C HIS A 94 -2.99 -7.28 7.30
N LEU A 95 -3.96 -7.08 6.39
CA LEU A 95 -3.65 -6.83 4.97
C LEU A 95 -2.81 -5.55 4.80
N ALA A 96 -3.17 -4.47 5.50
CA ALA A 96 -2.44 -3.21 5.44
C ALA A 96 -1.02 -3.31 6.04
N ALA A 97 -0.85 -4.10 7.11
CA ALA A 97 0.45 -4.38 7.70
C ALA A 97 1.31 -5.22 6.74
N TYR A 98 0.74 -6.28 6.15
CA TYR A 98 1.40 -7.09 5.13
C TYR A 98 1.83 -6.26 3.91
N ALA A 99 0.98 -5.34 3.45
CA ALA A 99 1.31 -4.42 2.37
C ALA A 99 2.34 -3.35 2.76
N GLY A 100 2.64 -3.15 4.05
CA GLY A 100 3.52 -2.07 4.49
C GLY A 100 2.94 -0.66 4.26
N ILE A 101 1.61 -0.54 4.31
CA ILE A 101 0.88 0.74 4.22
C ILE A 101 0.34 1.19 5.58
N ALA A 102 0.22 0.28 6.55
CA ALA A 102 -0.16 0.63 7.91
C ALA A 102 0.94 1.47 8.57
N PRO A 103 0.58 2.52 9.34
CA PRO A 103 1.56 3.25 10.14
C PRO A 103 2.18 2.32 11.19
N VAL A 104 3.47 2.52 11.45
CA VAL A 104 4.18 1.78 12.51
C VAL A 104 4.39 2.73 13.67
N THR A 105 3.84 2.38 14.84
CA THR A 105 4.08 3.11 16.07
C THR A 105 5.56 3.03 16.43
N ARG A 106 6.19 4.18 16.68
CA ARG A 106 7.56 4.23 17.20
C ARG A 106 7.47 4.20 18.72
N GLN A 107 7.73 3.05 19.31
CA GLN A 107 7.86 2.93 20.76
C GLN A 107 9.32 2.65 21.10
N SER A 108 9.92 3.46 21.98
CA SER A 108 11.23 3.18 22.58
C SER A 108 11.05 3.17 24.09
N GLY A 109 11.23 2.00 24.71
CA GLY A 109 10.90 1.79 26.12
C GLY A 109 9.42 2.08 26.41
N THR A 110 9.16 2.93 27.39
CA THR A 110 7.82 3.39 27.79
C THR A 110 7.29 4.58 26.99
N SER A 111 8.10 5.21 26.14
CA SER A 111 7.69 6.39 25.37
C SER A 111 7.17 6.02 23.96
N ILE A 112 5.96 6.50 23.63
CA ILE A 112 5.38 6.45 22.30
C ILE A 112 5.76 7.73 21.55
N HIS A 113 6.64 7.62 20.56
CA HIS A 113 7.24 8.71 19.80
C HIS A 113 6.66 8.82 18.38
N GLY A 114 5.33 8.97 18.32
CA GLY A 114 4.58 9.18 17.08
C GLY A 114 4.56 7.97 16.11
N GLU A 115 4.04 8.21 14.91
CA GLU A 115 3.91 7.20 13.86
C GLU A 115 4.93 7.42 12.74
N ARG A 116 5.51 6.33 12.22
CA ARG A 116 6.40 6.36 11.05
C ARG A 116 5.85 5.49 9.90
N PRO A 117 6.16 5.84 8.63
CA PRO A 117 5.87 4.96 7.52
C PRO A 117 6.56 3.59 7.69
N ALA A 118 5.84 2.51 7.42
CA ALA A 118 6.43 1.17 7.38
C ALA A 118 7.52 1.09 6.29
N ARG A 119 8.70 0.59 6.67
CA ARG A 119 9.83 0.32 5.75
C ARG A 119 9.82 -1.12 5.19
N GLY A 120 9.06 -2.02 5.83
CA GLY A 120 8.87 -3.41 5.39
C GLY A 120 7.58 -3.64 4.62
N GLY A 121 7.24 -4.91 4.39
CA GLY A 121 6.01 -5.35 3.72
C GLY A 121 6.18 -5.67 2.22
N ASN A 122 5.11 -6.18 1.61
CA ASN A 122 5.08 -6.53 0.19
C ASN A 122 5.06 -5.26 -0.67
N LYS A 123 6.23 -4.90 -1.23
CA LYS A 123 6.42 -3.71 -2.07
C LYS A 123 5.55 -3.71 -3.33
N ARG A 124 5.25 -4.88 -3.91
CA ARG A 124 4.38 -4.98 -5.09
C ARG A 124 2.95 -4.59 -4.73
N LEU A 125 2.44 -5.11 -3.61
CA LEU A 125 1.11 -4.75 -3.10
C LEU A 125 1.03 -3.28 -2.70
N LYS A 126 2.07 -2.75 -2.03
CA LYS A 126 2.17 -1.33 -1.69
C LYS A 126 2.05 -0.44 -2.92
N ASN A 127 2.83 -0.75 -3.96
CA ASN A 127 2.83 0.03 -5.19
C ASN A 127 1.48 -0.06 -5.91
N ALA A 128 0.88 -1.25 -5.98
CA ALA A 128 -0.45 -1.42 -6.56
C ALA A 128 -1.48 -0.56 -5.83
N LEU A 129 -1.54 -0.63 -4.49
CA LEU A 129 -2.47 0.16 -3.68
C LEU A 129 -2.23 1.67 -3.82
N PHE A 130 -0.98 2.11 -3.89
CA PHE A 130 -0.65 3.51 -4.16
C PHE A 130 -1.19 3.96 -5.52
N GLN A 131 -1.00 3.17 -6.58
CA GLN A 131 -1.51 3.48 -7.90
C GLN A 131 -3.04 3.56 -7.91
N THR A 132 -3.73 2.63 -7.23
CA THR A 132 -5.20 2.69 -7.14
C THR A 132 -5.68 3.98 -6.48
N ALA A 133 -5.02 4.42 -5.40
CA ALA A 133 -5.35 5.66 -4.70
C ALA A 133 -5.04 6.89 -5.55
N PHE A 134 -3.91 6.89 -6.25
CA PHE A 134 -3.49 8.01 -7.10
C PHE A 134 -4.47 8.25 -8.24
N VAL A 135 -4.93 7.19 -8.92
CA VAL A 135 -5.92 7.28 -10.00
C VAL A 135 -7.30 7.62 -9.44
N ALA A 136 -7.69 7.05 -8.30
CA ALA A 136 -8.98 7.31 -7.68
C ALA A 136 -9.23 8.78 -7.32
N ILE A 137 -8.18 9.55 -7.03
CA ILE A 137 -8.29 11.00 -6.81
C ILE A 137 -8.91 11.73 -8.02
N ARG A 138 -8.81 11.17 -9.23
CA ARG A 138 -9.40 11.77 -10.44
C ARG A 138 -10.77 11.20 -10.78
N LEU A 139 -11.03 9.95 -10.45
CA LEU A 139 -12.22 9.22 -10.90
C LEU A 139 -13.34 9.17 -9.85
N ASP A 140 -13.01 9.22 -8.56
CA ASP A 140 -13.97 9.06 -7.47
C ASP A 140 -14.02 10.35 -6.62
N PRO A 141 -15.16 11.06 -6.60
CA PRO A 141 -15.35 12.25 -5.77
C PRO A 141 -15.12 12.01 -4.28
N GLU A 142 -15.46 10.82 -3.74
CA GLU A 142 -15.29 10.51 -2.32
C GLU A 142 -13.80 10.37 -1.96
N SER A 143 -13.04 9.70 -2.82
CA SER A 143 -11.59 9.60 -2.72
C SER A 143 -10.92 10.98 -2.84
N ARG A 144 -11.40 11.84 -3.74
CA ARG A 144 -10.91 13.22 -3.89
C ARG A 144 -11.16 14.04 -2.62
N ALA A 145 -12.39 14.05 -2.10
CA ALA A 145 -12.73 14.79 -0.89
C ALA A 145 -11.86 14.37 0.31
N TYR A 146 -11.60 13.07 0.44
CA TYR A 146 -10.70 12.55 1.48
C TYR A 146 -9.26 13.02 1.31
N TYR A 147 -8.75 12.97 0.07
CA TYR A 147 -7.41 13.42 -0.25
C TYR A 147 -7.26 14.92 0.05
N ASP A 148 -8.21 15.75 -0.38
CA ASP A 148 -8.18 17.19 -0.17
C ASP A 148 -8.26 17.54 1.33
N ARG A 149 -9.09 16.83 2.10
CA ARG A 149 -9.10 16.96 3.57
C ARG A 149 -7.73 16.64 4.17
N LYS A 150 -7.08 15.55 3.75
CA LYS A 150 -5.74 15.19 4.25
C LYS A 150 -4.67 16.21 3.84
N ARG A 151 -4.82 16.86 2.69
CA ARG A 151 -3.95 17.98 2.28
C ARG A 151 -4.17 19.22 3.14
N ALA A 152 -5.43 19.53 3.48
CA ALA A 152 -5.78 20.62 4.40
C ALA A 152 -5.26 20.40 5.83
N GLU A 153 -5.18 19.15 6.30
CA GLU A 153 -4.51 18.75 7.54
C GLU A 153 -2.97 18.91 7.50
N GLY A 154 -2.39 19.47 6.44
CA GLY A 154 -0.95 19.72 6.30
C GLY A 154 -0.13 18.52 5.81
N LYS A 155 -0.75 17.40 5.42
CA LYS A 155 0.01 16.25 4.88
C LYS A 155 0.55 16.57 3.48
N ARG A 156 1.81 16.20 3.23
CA ARG A 156 2.42 16.24 1.88
C ARG A 156 1.66 15.33 0.91
N HIS A 157 1.76 15.59 -0.40
CA HIS A 157 1.05 14.85 -1.44
C HIS A 157 1.15 13.32 -1.27
N ASN A 158 2.36 12.76 -1.25
CA ASN A 158 2.56 11.32 -1.11
C ASN A 158 2.01 10.76 0.20
N ALA A 159 2.06 11.53 1.29
CA ALA A 159 1.49 11.11 2.57
C ALA A 159 -0.05 11.07 2.51
N ALA A 160 -0.68 12.05 1.87
CA ALA A 160 -2.13 12.08 1.66
C ALA A 160 -2.59 10.91 0.75
N VAL A 161 -1.86 10.62 -0.34
CA VAL A 161 -2.12 9.45 -1.21
C VAL A 161 -1.97 8.15 -0.42
N MET A 162 -0.96 8.02 0.43
CA MET A 162 -0.80 6.85 1.29
C MET A 162 -1.92 6.68 2.31
N CYS A 163 -2.40 7.78 2.92
CA CYS A 163 -3.59 7.74 3.78
C CYS A 163 -4.83 7.27 3.01
N LEU A 164 -5.00 7.71 1.76
CA LEU A 164 -6.10 7.27 0.90
C LEU A 164 -5.93 5.79 0.53
N ALA A 165 -4.73 5.34 0.19
CA ALA A 165 -4.43 3.93 -0.10
C ALA A 165 -4.74 3.04 1.12
N ARG A 166 -4.43 3.50 2.34
CA ARG A 166 -4.80 2.80 3.58
C ARG A 166 -6.31 2.67 3.76
N ARG A 167 -7.08 3.72 3.46
CA ARG A 167 -8.55 3.68 3.49
C ARG A 167 -9.10 2.72 2.43
N ARG A 168 -8.62 2.82 1.19
CA ARG A 168 -9.03 1.95 0.08
C ARG A 168 -8.70 0.48 0.33
N CYS A 169 -7.58 0.19 1.01
CA CYS A 169 -7.24 -1.17 1.42
C CYS A 169 -8.32 -1.82 2.31
N ASN A 170 -8.99 -1.05 3.19
CA ASN A 170 -10.12 -1.58 3.98
C ASN A 170 -11.31 -1.95 3.10
N VAL A 171 -11.60 -1.10 2.12
CA VAL A 171 -12.71 -1.34 1.18
C VAL A 171 -12.41 -2.57 0.33
N ILE A 172 -11.20 -2.64 -0.25
CA ILE A 172 -10.73 -3.80 -1.04
C ILE A 172 -10.81 -5.10 -0.23
N TYR A 173 -10.37 -5.10 1.02
CA TYR A 173 -10.48 -6.28 1.89
C TYR A 173 -11.94 -6.71 2.07
N SER A 174 -12.84 -5.76 2.32
CA SER A 174 -14.26 -6.04 2.54
C SER A 174 -14.94 -6.55 1.27
N MET A 175 -14.63 -5.96 0.11
CA MET A 175 -15.11 -6.39 -1.20
C MET A 175 -14.68 -7.83 -1.51
N LEU A 176 -13.38 -8.14 -1.32
CA LEU A 176 -12.84 -9.47 -1.56
C LEU A 176 -13.39 -10.51 -0.59
N ARG A 177 -13.57 -10.16 0.69
CA ARG A 177 -14.11 -11.08 1.71
C ARG A 177 -15.57 -11.44 1.44
N ASN A 178 -16.37 -10.46 1.01
CA ASN A 178 -17.80 -10.65 0.82
C ASN A 178 -18.16 -11.01 -0.64
N GLY A 179 -17.21 -10.95 -1.57
CA GLY A 179 -17.47 -11.10 -3.01
C GLY A 179 -18.40 -10.02 -3.57
N THR A 180 -18.38 -8.82 -3.00
CA THR A 180 -19.34 -7.74 -3.33
C THR A 180 -18.71 -6.67 -4.22
N LEU A 181 -19.48 -6.17 -5.18
CA LEU A 181 -19.07 -5.04 -6.02
C LEU A 181 -18.95 -3.76 -5.20
N TYR A 182 -18.15 -2.82 -5.70
CA TYR A 182 -17.95 -1.52 -5.06
C TYR A 182 -19.25 -0.71 -5.04
N GLN A 183 -19.62 -0.23 -3.86
CA GLN A 183 -20.75 0.66 -3.66
C GLN A 183 -20.25 2.04 -3.20
N PRO A 184 -20.44 3.10 -4.00
CA PRO A 184 -20.08 4.45 -3.60
C PRO A 184 -20.96 4.92 -2.44
N GLY A 185 -20.36 5.55 -1.41
CA GLY A 185 -21.10 6.07 -0.25
C GLY A 185 -21.32 5.09 0.91
N GLY A 186 -20.76 3.88 0.85
CA GLY A 186 -20.74 2.96 1.99
C GLY A 186 -19.92 3.55 3.14
N THR A 187 -20.60 4.03 4.19
CA THR A 187 -19.96 4.39 5.45
C THR A 187 -19.27 3.15 6.00
N HIS A 188 -17.95 3.04 5.82
CA HIS A 188 -17.11 2.18 6.66
C HIS A 188 -17.25 2.70 8.09
N THR A 189 -18.22 2.15 8.81
CA THR A 189 -18.25 2.18 10.25
C THR A 189 -16.94 1.54 10.68
N THR A 190 -15.97 2.36 11.03
CA THR A 190 -14.84 1.89 11.80
C THR A 190 -15.48 1.26 13.01
N THR A 191 -15.46 -0.07 13.11
CA THR A 191 -15.79 -0.75 14.35
C THR A 191 -14.71 -0.30 15.33
N THR A 192 -14.94 0.84 15.97
CA THR A 192 -14.38 1.15 17.25
C THR A 192 -14.84 -0.01 18.11
N THR A 193 -13.94 -0.97 18.33
CA THR A 193 -14.04 -1.88 19.45
C THR A 193 -14.04 -0.99 20.68
N THR A 194 -15.23 -0.55 21.06
CA THR A 194 -15.53 -0.06 22.39
C THR A 194 -15.14 -1.21 23.30
N PRO A 195 -14.11 -1.06 24.15
CA PRO A 195 -13.87 -2.07 25.17
C PRO A 195 -15.16 -2.21 25.98
N PRO A 196 -15.57 -3.43 26.38
CA PRO A 196 -16.75 -3.59 27.21
C PRO A 196 -16.60 -2.66 28.41
N ARG A 197 -17.62 -1.82 28.64
CA ARG A 197 -17.76 -1.07 29.88
C ARG A 197 -17.67 -2.09 31.00
N THR A 198 -16.57 -2.09 31.72
CA THR A 198 -16.52 -2.69 33.05
C THR A 198 -17.59 -1.96 33.85
N GLU A 199 -18.67 -2.66 34.16
CA GLU A 199 -19.62 -2.22 35.15
C GLU A 199 -18.83 -1.98 36.43
N THR A 200 -18.68 -0.71 36.78
CA THR A 200 -18.14 -0.29 38.08
C THR A 200 -19.13 -0.75 39.14
N THR A 201 -18.89 -1.93 39.71
CA THR A 201 -19.47 -2.32 40.99
C THR A 201 -19.19 -1.22 42.00
N PRO A 202 -20.20 -0.62 42.66
CA PRO A 202 -19.97 0.41 43.66
C PRO A 202 -19.18 -0.17 44.84
N ALA A 203 -18.18 0.58 45.27
CA ALA A 203 -17.31 0.27 46.40
C ALA A 203 -18.10 -0.09 47.66
N HIS A 204 -17.77 -1.26 48.23
CA HIS A 204 -18.17 -1.67 49.57
C HIS A 204 -17.62 -0.67 50.60
N ALA A 205 -18.53 0.03 51.28
CA ALA A 205 -18.18 0.97 52.35
C ALA A 205 -17.42 0.23 53.49
N PRO A 206 -16.38 0.85 54.10
CA PRO A 206 -15.64 0.22 55.19
C PRO A 206 -16.51 0.13 56.45
N ARG A 207 -16.56 -1.07 57.06
CA ARG A 207 -17.24 -1.31 58.34
C ARG A 207 -16.56 -0.51 59.47
N PRO A 208 -17.32 -0.04 60.47
CA PRO A 208 -16.77 0.66 61.63
C PRO A 208 -15.87 -0.27 62.46
N ARG A 209 -14.72 0.27 62.90
CA ARG A 209 -13.76 -0.41 63.78
C ARG A 209 -14.44 -0.74 65.10
N GLN A 210 -14.46 -2.01 65.48
CA GLN A 210 -14.84 -2.43 66.82
C GLN A 210 -13.64 -2.23 67.74
N ASP A 211 -13.84 -1.41 68.76
CA ASP A 211 -12.92 -1.19 69.86
C ASP A 211 -12.90 -2.45 70.74
N THR A 212 -11.85 -3.25 70.64
CA THR A 212 -11.59 -4.32 71.60
C THR A 212 -10.37 -3.96 72.41
N THR A 213 -10.63 -3.38 73.58
CA THR A 213 -9.70 -3.28 74.70
C THR A 213 -9.20 -4.68 75.06
N HIS A 214 -7.88 -4.90 75.07
CA HIS A 214 -7.28 -6.12 75.63
C HIS A 214 -6.36 -5.73 76.82
N PRO A 215 -6.47 -6.42 77.96
CA PRO A 215 -5.74 -6.05 79.17
C PRO A 215 -4.25 -6.42 79.10
N ARG A 216 -3.44 -5.51 79.63
CA ARG A 216 -1.98 -5.51 79.73
C ARG A 216 -1.49 -6.55 80.73
N ILE A 217 -0.84 -7.62 80.27
CA ILE A 217 -0.09 -8.56 81.12
C ILE A 217 1.37 -8.10 81.23
N LYS A 218 1.83 -7.89 82.47
CA LYS A 218 3.17 -7.43 82.83
C LYS A 218 4.18 -8.58 82.71
N ARG A 219 5.35 -8.27 82.14
CA ARG A 219 6.53 -9.16 82.14
C ARG A 219 7.16 -9.22 83.53
N THR A 220 7.56 -10.42 83.93
CA THR A 220 8.64 -10.72 84.89
C THR A 220 9.76 -11.36 84.12
#